data_AF-A0A8T7KBF7-F1
#
_entry.id   AF-A0A8T7KBF7-F1
#
_cell.length_a   1.000
_cell.length_b   1.000
_cell.length_c   1.000
_cell.angle_alpha   90.00
_cell.angle_beta   90.00
_cell.angle_gamma   90.00
#
_symmetry.space_group_name_H-M   'P 1'
#
loop_
_entity.id
_entity.type
_entity.pdbx_description
1 polymer ?
#
loop_
_entity_poly.entity_id
_entity_poly.type
_entity_poly.pdbx_seq_one_letter_code
_entity_poly.pdbx_strand_id
1 'polypeptide(L)' 'MTSNNIDIINIKKMARKISVIKQEVNELKAMSGGIQAVDKNIDRILASIKMLEINISDLLDVL' A
#
# COMPACT_ATOMS: atom_id res chain seq x y z
N MET A 1 -10.15 26.75 11.01
CA MET A 1 -10.66 25.67 10.15
C MET A 1 -10.04 25.87 8.78
N THR A 2 -8.81 25.38 8.62
CA THR A 2 -8.43 24.20 7.80
C THR A 2 -8.14 24.57 6.35
N SER A 3 -6.95 25.13 6.11
CA SER A 3 -6.22 24.84 4.86
C SER A 3 -5.31 23.65 5.15
N ASN A 4 -5.84 22.43 5.04
CA ASN A 4 -4.97 21.27 4.84
C ASN A 4 -4.47 21.36 3.40
N ASN A 5 -3.39 22.13 3.17
CA ASN A 5 -2.62 22.00 1.94
C ASN A 5 -2.02 20.59 1.98
N ILE A 6 -2.63 19.68 1.24
CA ILE A 6 -2.10 18.33 1.06
C ILE A 6 -0.81 18.48 0.27
N ASP A 7 0.33 18.21 0.92
CA ASP A 7 1.64 18.33 0.30
C ASP A 7 1.85 17.19 -0.72
N ILE A 8 1.89 17.55 -2.01
CA ILE A 8 2.14 16.64 -3.14
C ILE A 8 3.43 15.82 -2.91
N ILE A 9 4.45 16.39 -2.26
CA ILE A 9 5.69 15.68 -1.94
C ILE A 9 5.39 14.51 -0.99
N ASN A 10 4.52 14.73 0.00
CA ASN A 10 4.13 13.69 0.96
C ASN A 10 3.26 12.62 0.30
N ILE A 11 2.36 12.98 -0.61
CA ILE A 11 1.59 11.99 -1.40
C ILE A 11 2.53 11.10 -2.22
N LYS A 12 3.47 11.69 -2.97
CA LYS A 12 4.45 10.92 -3.76
C LYS A 12 5.37 10.06 -2.89
N LYS A 13 5.67 10.49 -1.66
CA LYS A 13 6.40 9.66 -0.68
C LYS A 13 5.56 8.49 -0.19
N MET A 14 4.27 8.71 0.10
CA MET A 14 3.34 7.64 0.49
C MET A 14 3.18 6.61 -0.62
N ALA A 15 2.92 7.03 -1.87
CA ALA A 15 2.81 6.14 -3.02
C ALA A 15 4.04 5.22 -3.16
N ARG A 16 5.25 5.79 -3.06
CA ARG A 16 6.50 5.01 -3.10
C ARG A 16 6.60 4.02 -1.93
N LYS A 17 6.20 4.41 -0.72
CA LYS A 17 6.23 3.53 0.46
C LYS A 17 5.23 2.39 0.35
N ILE A 18 4.02 2.65 -0.14
CA ILE A 18 3.00 1.63 -0.41
C ILE A 18 3.55 0.61 -1.43
N SER A 19 4.21 1.07 -2.49
CA SER A 19 4.84 0.20 -3.49
C SER A 19 5.94 -0.68 -2.88
N VAL A 20 6.79 -0.13 -2.01
CA VAL A 20 7.84 -0.92 -1.33
C VAL A 20 7.21 -1.98 -0.42
N ILE A 21 6.23 -1.61 0.41
CA ILE A 21 5.55 -2.56 1.30
C ILE A 21 4.90 -3.70 0.50
N LYS A 22 4.29 -3.39 -0.65
CA LYS A 22 3.72 -4.40 -1.56
C LYS A 22 4.77 -5.40 -2.03
N GLN A 23 5.97 -4.93 -2.37
CA GLN A 23 7.06 -5.80 -2.78
C GLN A 23 7.48 -6.73 -1.63
N GLU A 24 7.74 -6.18 -0.44
CA GLU A 24 8.12 -6.95 0.76
C GLU A 24 7.08 -8.03 1.11
N VAL A 25 5.78 -7.71 0.99
CA VAL A 25 4.70 -8.66 1.25
C VAL A 25 4.63 -9.78 0.20
N ASN A 26 4.92 -9.47 -1.06
CA ASN A 26 5.02 -10.50 -2.11
C ASN A 26 6.24 -11.40 -1.92
N GLU A 27 7.37 -10.85 -1.46
CA GLU A 27 8.56 -11.63 -1.10
C GLU A 27 8.25 -12.56 0.08
N LEU A 28 7.52 -12.08 1.09
CA LEU A 28 7.04 -12.92 2.18
C LEU A 28 6.12 -14.04 1.68
N LYS A 29 5.33 -13.80 0.62
CA LYS A 29 4.48 -14.83 0.00
C LYS A 29 5.31 -15.92 -0.67
N ALA A 30 6.37 -15.53 -1.37
CA ALA A 30 7.29 -16.49 -1.98
C ALA A 30 8.02 -17.35 -0.92
N MET A 31 8.25 -16.80 0.28
CA MET A 31 8.86 -17.50 1.41
C MET A 31 7.87 -18.34 2.24
N SER A 32 6.56 -18.24 2.02
CA SER A 32 5.55 -18.81 2.92
C SER A 32 5.59 -20.33 3.03
N GLY A 33 6.17 -21.02 2.02
CA GLY A 33 6.28 -22.48 2.01
C GLY A 33 4.94 -23.21 2.02
N GLY A 34 3.83 -22.53 1.65
CA GLY A 34 2.48 -23.08 1.67
C GLY A 34 1.83 -23.13 3.07
N ILE A 35 2.37 -22.40 4.04
CA ILE A 35 1.73 -22.25 5.36
C ILE A 35 0.43 -21.46 5.18
N GLN A 36 -0.71 -22.16 5.16
CA GLN A 36 -2.01 -21.58 4.83
C GLN A 36 -2.38 -20.36 5.69
N ALA A 37 -2.01 -20.35 6.96
CA ALA A 37 -2.27 -19.21 7.84
C ALA A 37 -1.47 -17.96 7.41
N VAL A 38 -0.22 -18.15 6.98
CA VAL A 38 0.65 -17.10 6.45
C VAL A 38 0.10 -16.59 5.13
N ASP A 39 -0.24 -17.47 4.19
CA ASP A 39 -0.81 -17.09 2.89
C ASP A 39 -2.10 -16.27 3.04
N LYS A 40 -3.02 -16.69 3.92
CA LYS A 40 -4.25 -15.95 4.20
C LYS A 40 -3.98 -14.58 4.84
N ASN A 41 -2.98 -14.47 5.71
CA ASN A 41 -2.58 -13.19 6.29
C ASN A 41 -2.01 -12.25 5.23
N ILE A 42 -1.14 -12.78 4.37
CA ILE A 42 -0.55 -12.06 3.24
C ILE A 42 -1.64 -11.55 2.30
N ASP A 43 -2.62 -12.36 1.94
CA ASP A 43 -3.72 -11.95 1.06
C ASP A 43 -4.53 -10.81 1.67
N ARG A 44 -4.78 -10.83 2.98
CA ARG A 44 -5.45 -9.72 3.68
C ARG A 44 -4.59 -8.44 3.70
N ILE A 45 -3.28 -8.57 3.87
CA ILE A 45 -2.36 -7.43 3.81
C ILE A 45 -2.34 -6.83 2.40
N LEU A 46 -2.27 -7.66 1.36
CA LEU A 46 -2.31 -7.22 -0.04
C LEU A 46 -3.62 -6.49 -0.38
N ALA A 47 -4.75 -6.95 0.15
CA ALA A 47 -6.03 -6.26 0.01
C ALA A 47 -6.00 -4.86 0.65
N SER A 48 -5.47 -4.72 1.87
CA SER A 48 -5.29 -3.43 2.53
C SER A 48 -4.33 -2.50 1.77
N ILE A 49 -3.23 -3.05 1.23
CA ILE A 49 -2.30 -2.29 0.38
C ILE A 49 -3.00 -1.78 -0.87
N LYS A 50 -3.84 -2.61 -1.51
CA LYS A 50 -4.60 -2.19 -2.70
C LYS A 50 -5.56 -1.04 -2.39
N MET A 51 -6.19 -1.05 -1.21
CA MET A 51 -7.02 0.07 -0.77
C MET A 51 -6.20 1.34 -0.57
N LEU A 52 -5.00 1.26 0.00
CA LEU A 52 -4.09 2.40 0.13
C LEU A 52 -3.64 2.94 -1.23
N GLU A 53 -3.36 2.05 -2.20
CA GLU A 53 -3.06 2.47 -3.58
C GLU A 53 -4.21 3.30 -4.15
N ILE A 54 -5.46 2.82 -4.04
CA ILE A 54 -6.65 3.55 -4.52
C ILE A 54 -6.76 4.90 -3.81
N ASN A 55 -6.69 4.92 -2.47
CA ASN A 55 -6.82 6.16 -1.68
C ASN A 55 -5.78 7.22 -2.04
N ILE A 56 -4.58 6.81 -2.47
CA ILE A 56 -3.51 7.72 -2.87
C ILE A 56 -3.59 8.11 -4.36
N SER A 57 -3.97 7.17 -5.24
CA SER A 57 -4.19 7.46 -6.66
C SER A 57 -5.31 8.47 -6.86
N ASP A 58 -6.43 8.32 -6.14
CA ASP A 58 -7.54 9.28 -6.19
C ASP A 58 -7.10 10.71 -5.82
N LEU A 59 -6.10 10.85 -4.93
CA LEU A 59 -5.54 12.15 -4.56
C LEU A 59 -4.54 12.69 -5.60
N LEU A 60 -3.83 11.83 -6.32
CA LEU A 60 -2.90 12.24 -7.38
C LEU A 60 -3.63 12.66 -8.65
N ASP A 61 -4.81 12.10 -8.93
CA ASP A 61 -5.60 12.44 -10.12
C ASP A 61 -6.34 13.79 -9.98
N VAL A 62 -6.48 14.31 -8.76
CA VAL A 62 -7.25 15.54 -8.46
C VAL A 62 -6.33 16.75 -8.19
N LEU A 63 -5.01 16.55 -8.04
CA LEU A 63 -4.00 17.59 -7.75
C LEU A 63 -3.14 17.92 -8.98
#